data_AF-A0A7V5H0A2-F1
#
_entry.id   AF-A0A7V5H0A2-F1
#
_cell.length_a   1.000
_cell.length_b   1.000
_cell.length_c   1.000
_cell.angle_alpha   90.00
_cell.angle_beta   90.00
_cell.angle_gamma   90.00
#
_symmetry.space_group_name_H-M   'P 1'
#
loop_
_entity.id
_entity.type
_entity.pdbx_description
1 polymer ?
#
loop_
_entity_poly.entity_id
_entity_poly.type
_entity_poly.pdbx_seq_one_letter_code
_entity_poly.pdbx_strand_id
1 'polypeptide(L)'
;MSMNKLGGSMFYRILLAAFLAVCLFDASSASAQPKLKTHNDTTAYSVGFNVGRSIFNQVNFDSLNLNFNIILAGIQDGILQKQPQLPDSVIQKYLAELQSKLEKRRKEQMEAREKELKKQAEENLKKANEFLKE
;
A
#
# COMPACT_ATOMS: atom_id res chain seq x y z
N MET A 1 68.89 -4.87 22.80
CA MET A 1 67.80 -5.77 23.23
C MET A 1 66.57 -5.42 22.40
N SER A 2 65.96 -6.46 21.83
CA SER A 2 65.12 -6.47 20.62
C SER A 2 64.01 -5.42 20.51
N MET A 3 63.90 -4.90 19.28
CA MET A 3 62.71 -4.35 18.63
C MET A 3 61.49 -5.25 18.83
N ASN A 4 60.30 -4.63 18.89
CA ASN A 4 58.97 -5.14 18.44
C ASN A 4 57.82 -4.72 19.38
N LYS A 5 57.46 -3.44 19.38
CA LYS A 5 56.14 -2.97 19.87
C LYS A 5 55.44 -1.98 18.94
N LEU A 6 55.88 -1.87 17.68
CA LEU A 6 55.26 -0.97 16.69
C LEU A 6 54.24 -1.65 15.75
N GLY A 7 54.19 -2.98 15.69
CA GLY A 7 53.31 -3.71 14.77
C GLY A 7 51.84 -3.76 15.22
N GLY A 8 51.58 -4.01 16.50
CA GLY A 8 50.23 -4.35 16.99
C GLY A 8 49.18 -3.25 16.78
N SER A 9 49.52 -1.97 17.01
CA SER A 9 48.57 -0.86 16.86
C SER A 9 48.31 -0.49 15.39
N MET A 10 49.29 -0.68 14.51
CA MET A 10 49.14 -0.51 13.06
C MET A 10 48.26 -1.62 12.47
N PHE A 11 48.45 -2.87 12.89
CA PHE A 11 47.60 -4.00 12.50
C PHE A 11 46.15 -3.82 12.99
N TYR A 12 45.94 -3.34 14.22
CA TYR A 12 44.58 -3.09 14.73
C TYR A 12 43.89 -1.94 14.01
N ARG A 13 44.63 -0.90 13.58
CA ARG A 13 44.09 0.21 12.77
C ARG A 13 43.75 -0.23 11.35
N ILE A 14 44.54 -1.12 10.75
CA ILE A 14 44.26 -1.71 9.44
C ILE A 14 43.04 -2.63 9.52
N LEU A 15 42.91 -3.43 10.59
CA LEU A 15 41.74 -4.28 10.84
C LEU A 15 40.47 -3.45 11.14
N LEU A 16 40.58 -2.36 11.89
CA LEU A 16 39.46 -1.45 12.19
C LEU A 16 39.01 -0.68 10.93
N ALA A 17 39.96 -0.25 10.09
CA ALA A 17 39.66 0.38 8.80
C ALA A 17 39.04 -0.61 7.80
N ALA A 18 39.46 -1.87 7.81
CA ALA A 18 38.85 -2.93 7.01
C ALA A 18 37.42 -3.28 7.48
N PHE A 19 37.16 -3.24 8.79
CA PHE A 19 35.83 -3.45 9.34
C PHE A 19 34.87 -2.28 9.04
N LEU A 20 35.37 -1.04 9.04
CA LEU A 20 34.57 0.14 8.62
C LEU A 20 34.30 0.17 7.11
N ALA A 21 35.20 -0.37 6.28
CA ALA A 21 35.04 -0.40 4.83
C ALA A 21 34.00 -1.43 4.36
N VAL A 22 33.69 -2.46 5.16
CA VAL A 22 32.68 -3.48 4.85
C VAL A 22 31.25 -2.97 5.12
N CYS A 23 31.07 -1.89 5.88
CA CYS A 23 29.75 -1.32 6.17
C CYS A 23 29.22 -0.35 5.09
N LEU A 24 29.97 -0.12 4.00
CA LEU A 24 29.57 0.79 2.90
C LEU A 24 29.12 0.05 1.64
N PHE A 25 28.82 -1.25 1.72
CA PHE A 25 28.04 -1.92 0.68
C PHE A 25 26.59 -1.49 0.82
N ASP A 26 26.33 -0.25 0.39
CA ASP A 26 25.02 0.28 0.13
C ASP A 26 24.36 -0.67 -0.86
N ALA A 27 23.43 -1.48 -0.34
CA ALA A 27 22.56 -2.31 -1.13
C ALA A 27 21.66 -1.38 -1.93
N SER A 28 22.21 -0.87 -3.03
CA SER A 28 21.47 -0.22 -4.10
C SER A 28 20.48 -1.26 -4.61
N SER A 29 19.33 -1.28 -3.95
CA SER A 29 18.17 -2.05 -4.29
C SER A 29 17.55 -1.32 -5.48
N ALA A 30 18.29 -1.30 -6.59
CA ALA A 30 17.75 -0.91 -7.88
C ALA A 30 16.53 -1.81 -8.08
N SER A 31 15.35 -1.19 -8.06
CA SER A 31 14.06 -1.86 -8.25
C SER A 31 13.97 -2.34 -9.69
N ALA A 32 14.74 -3.38 -10.02
CA ALA A 32 14.60 -4.07 -11.28
C ALA A 32 13.22 -4.71 -11.26
N GLN A 33 12.34 -4.23 -12.13
CA GLN A 33 11.04 -4.86 -12.34
C GLN A 33 11.27 -6.36 -12.59
N PRO A 34 10.52 -7.25 -11.90
CA PRO A 34 10.72 -8.68 -12.06
C PRO A 34 10.53 -9.06 -13.53
N LYS A 35 11.54 -9.70 -14.13
CA LYS A 35 11.47 -10.19 -15.50
C LYS A 35 10.51 -11.39 -15.53
N LEU A 36 9.39 -11.26 -16.23
CA LEU A 36 8.39 -12.32 -16.38
C LEU A 36 8.87 -13.33 -17.43
N LYS A 37 9.52 -14.41 -17.01
CA LYS A 37 10.15 -15.39 -17.92
C LYS A 37 9.32 -16.66 -18.07
N THR A 38 8.67 -17.07 -17.00
CA THR A 38 7.87 -18.30 -16.95
C THR A 38 6.38 -18.00 -16.96
N HIS A 39 5.56 -19.00 -17.30
CA HIS A 39 4.11 -18.90 -17.14
C HIS A 39 3.71 -18.58 -15.69
N ASN A 40 4.44 -19.14 -14.72
CA ASN A 40 4.21 -18.90 -13.30
C ASN A 40 4.54 -17.45 -12.92
N ASP A 41 5.61 -16.86 -13.47
CA ASP A 41 5.95 -15.46 -13.22
C ASP A 41 4.83 -14.53 -13.71
N THR A 42 4.33 -14.76 -14.93
CA THR A 42 3.24 -13.99 -15.52
C THR A 42 1.94 -14.14 -14.73
N THR A 43 1.65 -15.36 -14.28
CA THR A 43 0.48 -15.65 -13.43
C THR A 43 0.59 -14.92 -12.10
N ALA A 44 1.74 -14.99 -11.43
CA ALA A 44 1.99 -14.31 -10.17
C ALA A 44 1.87 -12.78 -10.30
N TYR A 45 2.46 -12.20 -11.36
CA TYR A 45 2.32 -10.78 -11.66
C TYR A 45 0.85 -10.38 -11.88
N SER A 46 0.10 -11.19 -12.63
CA SER A 46 -1.31 -10.93 -12.93
C SER A 46 -2.17 -10.90 -11.66
N VAL A 47 -1.91 -11.83 -10.73
CA VAL A 47 -2.56 -11.85 -9.41
C VAL A 47 -2.22 -10.59 -8.62
N GLY A 48 -0.94 -10.26 -8.47
CA GLY A 48 -0.50 -9.07 -7.74
C GLY A 48 -1.05 -7.77 -8.33
N PHE A 49 -1.06 -7.65 -9.66
CA PHE A 49 -1.60 -6.50 -10.36
C PHE A 49 -3.12 -6.37 -10.16
N ASN A 50 -3.87 -7.47 -10.25
CA ASN A 50 -5.32 -7.45 -10.04
C ASN A 50 -5.69 -7.07 -8.60
N VAL A 51 -4.97 -7.59 -7.61
CA VAL A 51 -5.12 -7.20 -6.19
C VAL A 51 -4.80 -5.72 -6.01
N GLY A 52 -3.67 -5.24 -6.52
CA GLY A 52 -3.27 -3.84 -6.43
C GLY A 52 -4.28 -2.88 -7.09
N ARG A 53 -4.80 -3.24 -8.26
CA ARG A 53 -5.87 -2.50 -8.95
C ARG A 53 -7.12 -2.40 -8.07
N SER A 54 -7.53 -3.51 -7.45
CA SER A 54 -8.72 -3.54 -6.59
C SER A 54 -8.54 -2.64 -5.36
N ILE A 55 -7.37 -2.69 -4.71
CA ILE A 55 -7.03 -1.81 -3.59
C ILE A 55 -7.05 -0.34 -4.02
N PHE A 56 -6.39 0.00 -5.13
CA PHE A 56 -6.37 1.37 -5.64
C PHE A 56 -7.78 1.90 -5.90
N ASN A 57 -8.62 1.11 -6.56
CA ASN A 57 -10.00 1.49 -6.85
C ASN A 57 -10.79 1.71 -5.55
N GLN A 58 -10.64 0.83 -4.56
CA GLN A 58 -11.35 0.97 -3.29
C GLN A 58 -10.89 2.21 -2.51
N VAL A 59 -9.58 2.42 -2.37
CA VAL A 59 -9.01 3.57 -1.66
C VAL A 59 -9.44 4.89 -2.32
N ASN A 60 -9.45 4.97 -3.66
CA ASN A 60 -9.89 6.17 -4.36
C ASN A 60 -11.40 6.38 -4.34
N PHE A 61 -12.18 5.32 -4.56
CA PHE A 61 -13.64 5.40 -4.53
C PHE A 61 -14.14 5.88 -3.17
N ASP A 62 -13.54 5.38 -2.09
CA ASP A 62 -13.85 5.78 -0.72
C ASP A 62 -13.14 7.08 -0.30
N SER A 63 -12.38 7.71 -1.22
CA SER A 63 -11.60 8.93 -1.01
C SER A 63 -10.74 8.86 0.26
N LEU A 64 -10.13 7.70 0.50
CA LEU A 64 -9.27 7.46 1.64
C LEU A 64 -7.87 8.01 1.32
N ASN A 65 -7.35 8.88 2.18
CA ASN A 65 -5.97 9.37 2.08
C ASN A 65 -5.01 8.39 2.79
N LEU A 66 -4.82 7.20 2.21
CA LEU A 66 -3.92 6.19 2.74
C LEU A 66 -2.58 6.22 2.01
N ASN A 67 -1.50 5.97 2.75
CA ASN A 67 -0.17 5.86 2.17
C ASN A 67 0.02 4.46 1.54
N PHE A 68 0.07 4.40 0.21
CA PHE A 68 0.25 3.14 -0.52
C PHE A 68 1.54 2.41 -0.19
N ASN A 69 2.63 3.11 0.18
CA ASN A 69 3.87 2.45 0.59
C ASN A 69 3.68 1.67 1.89
N ILE A 70 2.87 2.19 2.82
CA ILE A 70 2.54 1.49 4.07
C ILE A 70 1.61 0.30 3.82
N ILE A 71 0.65 0.45 2.89
CA ILE A 71 -0.20 -0.68 2.46
C ILE A 71 0.66 -1.79 1.87
N LEU A 72 1.58 -1.47 0.96
CA LEU A 72 2.47 -2.44 0.33
C LEU A 72 3.37 -3.13 1.37
N ALA A 73 3.90 -2.38 2.35
CA ALA A 73 4.68 -2.96 3.45
C ALA A 73 3.84 -3.96 4.27
N GLY A 74 2.60 -3.62 4.61
CA GLY A 74 1.70 -4.52 5.34
C GLY A 74 1.34 -5.79 4.54
N ILE A 75 1.09 -5.66 3.24
CA ILE A 75 0.84 -6.81 2.34
C ILE A 75 2.08 -7.70 2.26
N GLN A 76 3.26 -7.10 2.10
CA GLN A 76 4.52 -7.83 2.02
C GLN A 76 4.80 -8.58 3.32
N ASP A 77 4.64 -7.93 4.47
CA ASP A 77 4.85 -8.56 5.78
C ASP A 77 3.87 -9.73 5.99
N GLY A 78 2.60 -9.58 5.58
CA GLY A 78 1.60 -10.65 5.64
C GLY A 78 1.90 -11.85 4.73
N ILE A 79 2.27 -11.61 3.47
CA ILE A 79 2.65 -12.67 2.51
C ILE A 79 3.89 -13.43 2.99
N LEU A 80 4.86 -12.72 3.56
CA LEU A 80 6.08 -13.30 4.10
C LEU A 80 5.89 -13.90 5.51
N GLN A 81 4.67 -13.88 6.05
CA GLN A 81 4.34 -14.40 7.38
C GLN A 81 5.22 -13.82 8.49
N LYS A 82 5.59 -12.54 8.37
CA LYS A 82 6.35 -11.85 9.40
C LYS A 82 5.46 -11.50 10.58
N GLN A 83 6.09 -11.30 11.73
CA GLN A 83 5.41 -10.68 12.85
C GLN A 83 4.96 -9.26 12.47
N PRO A 84 3.69 -8.88 12.68
CA PRO A 84 3.21 -7.54 12.36
C PRO A 84 3.92 -6.47 13.18
N GLN A 85 4.10 -5.29 12.60
CA GLN A 85 4.71 -4.13 13.28
C GLN A 85 3.81 -3.56 14.40
N LEU A 86 2.55 -3.97 14.44
CA LEU A 86 1.54 -3.54 15.41
C LEU A 86 0.95 -4.77 16.10
N PRO A 87 0.54 -4.68 17.37
CA PRO A 87 -0.23 -5.74 18.02
C PRO A 87 -1.53 -6.02 17.26
N ASP A 88 -1.95 -7.29 17.22
CA ASP A 88 -3.19 -7.70 16.53
C ASP A 88 -4.41 -6.91 17.01
N SER A 89 -4.48 -6.61 18.32
CA SER A 89 -5.57 -5.81 18.90
C SER A 89 -5.65 -4.40 18.31
N VAL A 90 -4.50 -3.79 18.01
CA VAL A 90 -4.43 -2.47 17.36
C VAL A 90 -4.87 -2.59 15.91
N ILE A 91 -4.40 -3.60 15.19
CA ILE A 91 -4.81 -3.87 13.80
C ILE A 91 -6.34 -4.02 13.72
N GLN A 92 -6.92 -4.88 14.55
CA GLN A 92 -8.36 -5.12 14.59
C GLN A 92 -9.16 -3.86 14.92
N LYS A 93 -8.69 -3.06 15.89
CA LYS A 93 -9.34 -1.78 16.24
C LYS A 93 -9.40 -0.83 15.04
N TYR A 94 -8.28 -0.60 14.36
CA TYR A 94 -8.24 0.34 13.23
C TYR A 94 -9.02 -0.19 12.01
N LEU A 95 -9.06 -1.50 11.79
CA LEU A 95 -9.90 -2.10 10.75
C LEU A 95 -11.40 -1.93 11.06
N ALA A 96 -11.82 -2.10 12.31
CA ALA A 96 -13.20 -1.88 12.73
C ALA A 96 -13.61 -0.40 12.59
N GLU A 97 -12.74 0.54 12.98
CA GLU A 97 -12.95 1.97 12.79
C GLU A 97 -13.07 2.33 11.30
N LEU A 98 -12.21 1.76 10.45
CA LEU A 98 -12.27 1.96 9.01
C LEU A 98 -13.59 1.44 8.44
N GLN A 99 -14.01 0.22 8.80
CA GLN A 99 -15.27 -0.37 8.35
C GLN A 99 -16.47 0.51 8.73
N SER A 100 -16.53 0.96 9.99
CA SER A 100 -17.61 1.84 10.46
C SER A 100 -17.65 3.15 9.67
N LYS A 101 -16.49 3.75 9.39
CA LYS A 101 -16.38 4.98 8.57
C LYS A 101 -16.88 4.75 7.14
N LEU A 102 -16.53 3.63 6.53
CA LEU A 102 -16.98 3.28 5.18
C LEU A 102 -18.48 3.03 5.13
N GLU A 103 -19.04 2.33 6.11
CA GLU A 103 -20.48 2.11 6.21
C GLU A 103 -21.25 3.43 6.33
N LYS A 104 -20.77 4.35 7.17
CA LYS A 104 -21.37 5.68 7.31
C LYS A 104 -21.32 6.44 5.97
N ARG A 105 -20.16 6.49 5.32
CA ARG A 105 -20.03 7.14 4.00
C ARG A 105 -20.94 6.52 2.94
N ARG A 106 -21.07 5.19 2.90
CA ARG A 106 -21.96 4.52 1.96
C ARG A 106 -23.41 4.92 2.17
N LYS A 107 -23.87 5.02 3.43
CA LYS A 107 -25.22 5.51 3.75
C LYS A 107 -25.41 6.95 3.27
N GLU A 108 -24.47 7.84 3.58
CA GLU A 108 -24.51 9.25 3.13
C GLU A 108 -24.57 9.37 1.59
N GLN A 109 -23.76 8.58 0.87
CA GLN A 109 -23.79 8.53 -0.60
C GLN A 109 -25.08 7.94 -1.16
N MET A 110 -25.70 7.01 -0.45
CA MET A 110 -26.98 6.41 -0.86
C MET A 110 -28.10 7.43 -0.71
N GLU A 111 -28.18 8.11 0.44
CA GLU A 111 -29.15 9.18 0.70
C GLU A 111 -28.99 10.34 -0.29
N ALA A 112 -27.75 10.73 -0.61
CA ALA A 112 -27.48 11.76 -1.61
C ALA A 112 -27.96 11.33 -3.01
N ARG A 113 -27.69 10.08 -3.40
CA ARG A 113 -28.16 9.53 -4.68
C ARG A 113 -29.68 9.43 -4.74
N GLU A 114 -30.34 9.01 -3.66
CA GLU A 114 -31.81 8.96 -3.62
C GLU A 114 -32.45 10.34 -3.81
N LYS A 115 -31.89 11.38 -3.18
CA LYS A 115 -32.37 12.75 -3.37
C LYS A 115 -32.21 13.22 -4.82
N GLU A 116 -31.05 12.96 -5.42
CA GLU A 116 -30.79 13.30 -6.81
C GLU A 116 -31.73 12.56 -7.77
N LEU A 117 -31.95 11.27 -7.56
CA LEU A 117 -32.86 10.47 -8.37
C LEU A 117 -34.32 10.94 -8.26
N LYS A 118 -34.78 11.32 -7.07
CA LYS A 118 -36.12 11.91 -6.88
C LYS A 118 -36.27 13.21 -7.67
N LYS A 119 -35.27 14.10 -7.59
CA LYS A 119 -35.27 15.35 -8.35
C LYS A 119 -35.30 15.10 -9.87
N GLN A 120 -34.46 14.18 -10.35
CA GLN A 120 -34.44 13.78 -11.77
C GLN A 120 -35.78 13.16 -12.21
N ALA A 121 -36.41 12.34 -11.37
CA ALA A 121 -37.71 11.76 -11.66
C ALA A 121 -38.81 12.84 -11.78
N GLU A 122 -38.84 13.82 -10.88
CA GLU A 122 -39.76 14.96 -10.94
C GLU A 122 -39.55 15.81 -12.19
N GLU A 123 -38.30 16.13 -12.53
CA GLU A 123 -37.95 16.87 -13.75
C GLU A 123 -38.35 16.10 -15.03
N ASN A 124 -38.12 14.79 -15.06
CA ASN A 124 -38.48 13.94 -16.20
C ASN A 124 -39.99 13.82 -16.35
N LEU A 125 -40.74 13.71 -15.26
CA LEU A 125 -42.21 13.69 -15.28
C LEU A 125 -42.77 15.01 -15.82
N LYS A 126 -42.20 16.14 -15.40
CA LYS A 126 -42.58 17.46 -15.92
C LYS A 126 -42.34 17.56 -17.43
N LYS A 127 -41.15 17.19 -17.90
CA LYS A 127 -40.80 17.19 -19.33
C LYS A 127 -41.71 16.25 -20.15
N ALA A 128 -42.00 15.07 -19.63
CA ALA A 128 -42.91 14.12 -20.29
C ALA A 128 -44.32 14.70 -20.44
N ASN A 129 -44.84 15.36 -19.40
CA ASN A 129 -46.15 16.01 -19.46
C ASN A 129 -46.20 17.21 -20.41
N GLU A 130 -45.09 17.93 -20.58
CA GLU A 130 -44.97 19.00 -21.58
C GLU A 130 -44.96 18.42 -23.00
N PHE A 131 -44.16 17.38 -23.24
CA PHE A 131 -44.09 16.68 -24.53
C PHE A 131 -45.44 16.11 -25.00
N LEU A 132 -46.25 15.57 -24.08
CA LEU A 132 -47.56 14.99 -24.42
C LEU A 132 -48.66 16.04 -24.70
N LYS A 133 -48.38 17.32 -24.49
CA LYS A 133 -49.34 18.42 -24.75
C LYS A 133 -49.11 19.13 -26.08
N GLU A 134 -47.96 18.90 -26.73
CA GLU A 134 -47.65 19.31 -28.10
C GLU A 134 -48.16 18.28 -29.11
#